data_AF-A0A9P6ZK70-F1
#
_entry.id   AF-A0A9P6ZK70-F1
#
_cell.length_a   1.000
_cell.length_b   1.000
_cell.length_c   1.000
_cell.angle_alpha   90.00
_cell.angle_beta   90.00
_cell.angle_gamma   90.00
#
_symmetry.space_group_name_H-M   'P 1'
#
loop_
_entity.id
_entity.type
_entity.pdbx_description
1 polymer ?
#
loop_
_entity_poly.entity_id
_entity_poly.type
_entity_poly.pdbx_seq_one_letter_code
_entity_poly.pdbx_strand_id
1 'polypeptide(L)'
;MISLSARHIASNLRTNVLSSSVLTSSAFAATRRTFFTTRCIQLPAAASKSTSTTTTKKTTKKTIATKAAPKKAKTTTEAKPKLKSTATSKKTRVPKSEQPPSRPPNAFLLFFSRLVQDRRGDIKTTVDTQGMAKEAAATWNGFTLAQKQPYYNEVEVLKKQYEEKLHDYWKTASPETVRKINARRKHDGRNKIHRPHQENDNKRPKGPFFRFIENFRQSDDGRAIQEAGATATGRGAVNVARKAGERWRAMSASDKAPYVEAYQKANTDWQANHPSKSASL
;
A
#
# COMPACT_ATOMS: atom_id res chain seq x y z
N MET A 1 44.52 -11.59 -66.40
CA MET A 1 44.33 -12.71 -65.46
C MET A 1 42.83 -13.05 -65.47
N ILE A 2 42.35 -14.01 -66.28
CA ILE A 2 42.18 -15.45 -65.92
C ILE A 2 41.48 -15.54 -64.55
N SER A 3 40.23 -15.96 -64.34
CA SER A 3 39.58 -17.26 -64.61
C SER A 3 38.12 -17.11 -64.09
N LEU A 4 37.05 -17.39 -64.84
CA LEU A 4 36.32 -18.67 -64.97
C LEU A 4 35.56 -19.19 -63.73
N SER A 5 34.26 -19.45 -63.99
CA SER A 5 33.37 -20.49 -63.44
C SER A 5 32.91 -20.34 -61.98
N ALA A 6 31.63 -20.12 -61.68
CA ALA A 6 30.41 -20.89 -62.01
C ALA A 6 30.38 -22.31 -61.44
N ARG A 7 29.17 -22.70 -61.00
CA ARG A 7 28.68 -24.07 -60.67
C ARG A 7 28.99 -24.48 -59.22
N HIS A 8 28.11 -25.12 -58.45
CA HIS A 8 26.80 -25.73 -58.72
C HIS A 8 26.28 -26.31 -57.38
N ILE A 9 24.95 -26.45 -57.22
CA ILE A 9 24.24 -27.68 -56.76
C ILE A 9 24.54 -28.14 -55.31
N ALA A 10 23.63 -28.57 -54.44
CA ALA A 10 22.21 -28.87 -54.47
C ALA A 10 21.75 -29.05 -53.01
N SER A 11 20.43 -28.96 -52.86
CA SER A 11 19.56 -29.72 -51.96
C SER A 11 20.17 -30.90 -51.19
N ASN A 12 19.76 -31.07 -49.93
CA ASN A 12 19.24 -32.36 -49.46
C ASN A 12 18.25 -32.18 -48.30
N LEU A 13 16.96 -32.33 -48.62
CA LEU A 13 15.91 -32.81 -47.72
C LEU A 13 16.17 -34.30 -47.41
N ARG A 14 16.05 -34.70 -46.14
CA ARG A 14 15.58 -36.02 -45.66
C ARG A 14 15.00 -35.80 -44.26
N THR A 15 13.68 -35.68 -44.05
CA THR A 15 12.60 -36.68 -43.95
C THR A 15 12.87 -37.90 -43.06
N ASN A 16 12.03 -37.96 -42.00
CA ASN A 16 11.47 -39.12 -41.28
C ASN A 16 12.44 -39.96 -40.39
N VAL A 17 12.06 -40.61 -39.29
CA VAL A 17 10.82 -41.27 -38.86
C VAL A 17 10.79 -41.38 -37.31
N LEU A 18 9.57 -41.49 -36.78
CA LEU A 18 9.07 -41.80 -35.43
C LEU A 18 9.68 -42.99 -34.65
N SER A 19 9.61 -42.91 -33.31
CA SER A 19 9.20 -44.00 -32.38
C SER A 19 8.91 -43.42 -30.98
N SER A 20 7.64 -43.27 -30.58
CA SER A 20 6.85 -44.20 -29.71
C SER A 20 7.59 -44.58 -28.41
N SER A 21 7.21 -44.01 -27.25
CA SER A 21 6.07 -44.39 -26.37
C SER A 21 6.58 -45.11 -25.13
N VAL A 22 6.47 -44.48 -23.95
CA VAL A 22 6.01 -45.18 -22.73
C VAL A 22 5.49 -44.19 -21.69
N LEU A 23 4.22 -44.40 -21.34
CA LEU A 23 3.49 -43.80 -20.24
C LEU A 23 4.06 -44.31 -18.91
N THR A 24 4.36 -43.41 -17.97
CA THR A 24 4.42 -43.76 -16.55
C THR A 24 3.50 -42.83 -15.77
N SER A 25 2.34 -43.38 -15.45
CA SER A 25 1.40 -42.83 -14.47
C SER A 25 2.04 -42.85 -13.10
N SER A 26 2.42 -41.69 -12.58
CA SER A 26 2.79 -41.52 -11.16
C SER A 26 1.57 -41.04 -10.38
N ALA A 27 1.19 -41.84 -9.40
CA ALA A 27 0.00 -41.73 -8.57
C ALA A 27 -0.15 -40.37 -7.88
N PHE A 28 -1.39 -39.88 -7.87
CA PHE A 28 -1.86 -38.80 -7.01
C PHE A 28 -1.72 -39.22 -5.54
N ALA A 29 -0.73 -38.69 -4.84
CA ALA A 29 -0.68 -38.75 -3.38
C ALA A 29 -1.75 -37.78 -2.81
N ALA A 30 -2.85 -38.35 -2.33
CA ALA A 30 -3.89 -37.62 -1.62
C ALA A 30 -3.37 -37.14 -0.25
N THR A 31 -2.94 -35.88 -0.18
CA THR A 31 -2.60 -35.21 1.08
C THR A 31 -3.87 -35.01 1.91
N ARG A 32 -4.14 -35.95 2.82
CA ARG A 32 -5.20 -35.83 3.83
C ARG A 32 -4.90 -34.64 4.74
N ARG A 33 -5.67 -33.56 4.62
CA ARG A 33 -5.67 -32.43 5.57
C ARG A 33 -6.22 -32.92 6.91
N THR A 34 -5.35 -33.14 7.89
CA THR A 34 -5.75 -33.35 9.28
C THR A 34 -6.16 -32.01 9.89
N PHE A 35 -7.43 -31.88 10.24
CA PHE A 35 -7.93 -30.75 11.02
C PHE A 35 -7.47 -30.92 12.46
N PHE A 36 -6.39 -30.24 12.85
CA PHE A 36 -6.08 -30.03 14.26
C PHE A 36 -7.15 -29.11 14.86
N THR A 37 -8.08 -29.72 15.56
CA THR A 37 -9.04 -29.08 16.46
C THR A 37 -8.28 -28.23 17.49
N THR A 38 -8.44 -26.92 17.40
CA THR A 38 -7.95 -25.99 18.44
C THR A 38 -9.01 -25.95 19.55
N ARG A 39 -8.61 -26.36 20.77
CA ARG A 39 -9.45 -26.24 21.96
C ARG A 39 -9.82 -24.76 22.17
N CYS A 40 -11.12 -24.47 22.19
CA CYS A 40 -11.67 -23.21 22.65
C CYS A 40 -11.39 -23.06 24.15
N ILE A 41 -10.57 -22.07 24.53
CA ILE A 41 -10.33 -21.73 25.93
C ILE A 41 -11.57 -21.00 26.46
N GLN A 42 -12.40 -21.69 27.23
CA GLN A 42 -13.46 -21.07 28.01
C GLN A 42 -12.82 -20.35 29.21
N LEU A 43 -12.86 -19.01 29.20
CA LEU A 43 -12.60 -18.22 30.39
C LEU A 43 -13.89 -18.14 31.23
N PRO A 44 -13.89 -18.57 32.51
CA PRO A 44 -15.08 -18.48 33.34
C PRO A 44 -15.40 -17.04 33.73
N ALA A 45 -16.69 -16.75 33.73
CA ALA A 45 -17.28 -15.48 34.14
C ALA A 45 -17.39 -15.34 35.67
N ALA A 46 -17.16 -14.10 36.11
CA ALA A 46 -17.53 -13.42 37.36
C ALA A 46 -18.11 -14.21 38.56
N ALA A 47 -17.59 -13.91 39.75
CA ALA A 47 -18.43 -13.72 40.94
C ALA A 47 -17.77 -12.80 41.99
N SER A 48 -18.61 -11.98 42.58
CA SER A 48 -18.35 -10.92 43.55
C SER A 48 -18.57 -11.36 45.01
N LYS A 49 -17.86 -10.69 45.94
CA LYS A 49 -18.21 -10.37 47.35
C LYS A 49 -18.36 -11.49 48.40
N SER A 50 -17.57 -11.38 49.48
CA SER A 50 -17.99 -11.30 50.91
C SER A 50 -16.70 -11.21 51.77
N THR A 51 -16.43 -10.12 52.49
CA THR A 51 -16.85 -9.76 53.87
C THR A 51 -16.64 -10.84 54.93
N SER A 52 -15.57 -10.73 55.74
CA SER A 52 -15.66 -10.86 57.22
C SER A 52 -14.44 -10.25 57.93
N THR A 53 -14.76 -9.51 58.99
CA THR A 53 -13.95 -8.84 60.02
C THR A 53 -13.40 -9.91 60.99
N THR A 54 -12.25 -9.84 61.70
CA THR A 54 -11.93 -8.98 62.87
C THR A 54 -10.59 -9.44 63.51
N THR A 55 -9.86 -8.53 64.19
CA THR A 55 -8.91 -8.70 65.35
C THR A 55 -7.56 -9.45 65.12
N THR A 56 -6.36 -9.07 65.59
CA THR A 56 -5.83 -8.08 66.58
C THR A 56 -4.28 -8.03 66.51
N LYS A 57 -3.67 -6.85 66.80
CA LYS A 57 -2.36 -6.54 67.48
C LYS A 57 -1.15 -7.51 67.31
N LYS A 58 0.10 -7.08 67.04
CA LYS A 58 0.92 -6.09 67.79
C LYS A 58 2.28 -5.81 67.06
N THR A 59 2.70 -4.54 66.99
CA THR A 59 4.05 -3.92 67.17
C THR A 59 5.34 -4.71 66.83
N THR A 60 6.27 -4.18 66.03
CA THR A 60 7.30 -3.19 66.49
C THR A 60 7.80 -2.19 65.44
N LYS A 61 8.46 -1.13 65.93
CA LYS A 61 8.67 0.22 65.40
C LYS A 61 10.19 0.54 65.30
N LYS A 62 10.63 1.19 64.22
CA LYS A 62 11.72 2.22 64.17
C LYS A 62 11.81 2.79 62.73
N THR A 63 11.29 3.98 62.38
CA THR A 63 11.78 5.39 62.53
C THR A 63 13.23 5.64 62.13
N ILE A 64 13.68 6.73 61.48
CA ILE A 64 13.16 7.95 60.77
C ILE A 64 14.43 8.64 60.18
N ALA A 65 14.33 9.34 59.04
CA ALA A 65 14.96 10.64 58.69
C ALA A 65 14.81 10.83 57.16
N THR A 66 13.92 11.63 56.57
CA THR A 66 13.59 13.07 56.66
C THR A 66 14.75 14.02 56.33
N LYS A 67 14.78 14.53 55.09
CA LYS A 67 15.07 15.94 54.78
C LYS A 67 14.14 16.42 53.66
N ALA A 68 13.50 17.56 53.93
CA ALA A 68 12.46 18.22 53.16
C ALA A 68 13.01 19.47 52.46
N ALA A 69 12.35 19.91 51.36
CA ALA A 69 12.06 21.31 50.95
C ALA A 69 11.42 21.29 49.52
N PRO A 70 10.66 22.31 49.06
CA PRO A 70 9.19 22.31 49.17
C PRO A 70 8.44 22.45 47.83
N LYS A 71 7.17 22.00 47.82
CA LYS A 71 6.17 22.24 46.76
C LYS A 71 5.59 23.66 46.89
N LYS A 72 5.58 24.43 45.80
CA LYS A 72 4.74 25.62 45.63
C LYS A 72 3.39 25.27 44.99
N ALA A 73 2.40 26.07 45.36
CA ALA A 73 0.96 25.85 45.33
C ALA A 73 0.30 25.87 43.93
N LYS A 74 -0.90 25.27 43.88
CA LYS A 74 -1.94 25.42 42.86
C LYS A 74 -2.41 26.87 42.77
N THR A 75 -2.58 27.37 41.56
CA THR A 75 -3.56 28.42 41.25
C THR A 75 -4.37 28.02 40.03
N THR A 76 -5.67 27.90 40.26
CA THR A 76 -6.77 27.71 39.31
C THR A 76 -6.93 28.98 38.47
N THR A 77 -7.05 28.88 37.15
CA THR A 77 -7.56 29.97 36.32
C THR A 77 -8.23 29.44 35.04
N GLU A 78 -9.56 29.36 35.13
CA GLU A 78 -10.56 29.78 34.15
C GLU A 78 -10.46 29.36 32.67
N ALA A 79 -11.44 28.55 32.29
CA ALA A 79 -11.78 28.18 30.93
C ALA A 79 -12.32 29.40 30.14
N LYS A 80 -11.59 29.81 29.09
CA LYS A 80 -12.12 30.72 28.06
C LYS A 80 -13.09 29.98 27.13
N PRO A 81 -14.27 30.52 26.83
CA PRO A 81 -15.20 29.91 25.89
C PRO A 81 -14.69 30.15 24.46
N LYS A 82 -14.31 29.07 23.77
CA LYS A 82 -14.04 29.13 22.33
C LYS A 82 -15.38 29.27 21.60
N LEU A 83 -15.66 30.49 21.16
CA LEU A 83 -16.65 30.81 20.13
C LEU A 83 -16.54 29.81 18.98
N LYS A 84 -17.57 28.97 18.82
CA LYS A 84 -17.79 28.16 17.64
C LYS A 84 -18.10 29.12 16.49
N SER A 85 -17.11 29.43 15.66
CA SER A 85 -17.36 30.06 14.37
C SER A 85 -18.02 29.04 13.45
N THR A 86 -19.35 29.00 13.45
CA THR A 86 -20.16 28.40 12.39
C THR A 86 -20.10 29.28 11.15
N ALA A 87 -18.92 29.35 10.55
CA ALA A 87 -18.77 29.81 9.18
C ALA A 87 -18.51 28.56 8.34
N THR A 88 -19.58 27.89 7.92
CA THR A 88 -19.55 26.90 6.85
C THR A 88 -19.20 27.64 5.56
N SER A 89 -17.91 28.01 5.43
CA SER A 89 -17.34 28.40 4.15
C SER A 89 -17.63 27.23 3.21
N LYS A 90 -18.57 27.41 2.28
CA LYS A 90 -18.71 26.52 1.14
C LYS A 90 -17.43 26.69 0.31
N LYS A 91 -16.35 26.06 0.77
CA LYS A 91 -15.06 26.04 0.08
C LYS A 91 -15.37 25.58 -1.34
N THR A 92 -15.09 26.47 -2.27
CA THR A 92 -15.33 26.32 -3.71
C THR A 92 -14.93 24.92 -4.11
N ARG A 93 -15.94 24.09 -4.42
CA ARG A 93 -15.74 22.69 -4.76
C ARG A 93 -15.01 22.69 -6.09
N VAL A 94 -13.80 22.10 -6.13
CA VAL A 94 -13.07 21.88 -7.38
C VAL A 94 -14.03 21.24 -8.39
N PRO A 95 -14.21 21.82 -9.59
CA PRO A 95 -15.14 21.33 -10.60
C PRO A 95 -14.94 19.84 -10.88
N LYS A 96 -16.00 19.16 -11.32
CA LYS A 96 -15.93 17.72 -11.57
C LYS A 96 -14.93 17.37 -12.69
N SER A 97 -14.70 18.29 -13.63
CA SER A 97 -13.71 18.20 -14.71
C SER A 97 -12.26 18.16 -14.21
N GLU A 98 -11.95 18.87 -13.11
CA GLU A 98 -10.61 18.92 -12.52
C GLU A 98 -10.34 17.76 -11.54
N GLN A 99 -11.36 16.96 -11.22
CA GLN A 99 -11.20 15.79 -10.38
C GLN A 99 -10.65 14.62 -11.20
N PRO A 100 -9.90 13.70 -10.57
CA PRO A 100 -9.49 12.49 -11.27
C PRO A 100 -10.72 11.72 -11.76
N PRO A 101 -10.59 11.01 -12.91
CA PRO A 101 -11.67 10.23 -13.46
C PRO A 101 -12.21 9.24 -12.42
N SER A 102 -13.51 8.96 -12.49
CA SER A 102 -14.14 7.96 -11.62
C SER A 102 -13.82 6.57 -12.12
N ARG A 103 -13.67 5.62 -11.19
CA ARG A 103 -13.50 4.20 -11.52
C ARG A 103 -14.66 3.72 -12.38
N PRO A 104 -14.41 2.81 -13.35
CA PRO A 104 -15.46 2.26 -14.19
C PRO A 104 -16.43 1.41 -13.35
N PRO A 105 -17.71 1.30 -13.77
CA PRO A 105 -18.68 0.41 -13.15
C PRO A 105 -18.25 -1.06 -13.29
N ASN A 106 -18.63 -1.88 -12.32
CA ASN A 106 -18.47 -3.33 -12.39
C ASN A 106 -19.48 -3.95 -13.38
N ALA A 107 -19.28 -5.21 -13.79
CA ALA A 107 -20.11 -5.91 -14.78
C ALA A 107 -21.59 -5.94 -14.36
N PHE A 108 -21.86 -6.23 -13.07
CA PHE A 108 -23.20 -6.13 -12.51
C PHE A 108 -23.77 -4.71 -12.56
N LEU A 109 -22.95 -3.68 -12.30
CA LEU A 109 -23.41 -2.29 -12.35
C LEU A 109 -23.70 -1.84 -13.78
N LEU A 110 -23.00 -2.36 -14.78
CA LEU A 110 -23.33 -2.15 -16.19
C LEU A 110 -24.69 -2.77 -16.51
N PHE A 111 -24.88 -4.04 -16.15
CA PHE A 111 -26.17 -4.72 -16.30
C PHE A 111 -27.30 -3.95 -15.60
N PHE A 112 -27.10 -3.59 -14.33
CA PHE A 112 -28.09 -2.83 -13.56
C PHE A 112 -28.37 -1.47 -14.20
N SER A 113 -27.34 -0.77 -14.70
CA SER A 113 -27.54 0.51 -15.39
C SER A 113 -28.36 0.38 -16.67
N ARG A 114 -28.22 -0.71 -17.42
CA ARG A 114 -29.06 -1.01 -18.60
C ARG A 114 -30.49 -1.31 -18.18
N LEU A 115 -30.67 -2.17 -17.17
CA LEU A 115 -31.99 -2.49 -16.64
C LEU A 115 -32.75 -1.24 -16.16
N VAL A 116 -32.06 -0.36 -15.44
CA VAL A 116 -32.58 0.95 -14.99
C VAL A 116 -32.96 1.83 -16.18
N GLN A 117 -32.17 1.80 -17.26
CA GLN A 117 -32.48 2.56 -18.49
C GLN A 117 -33.69 2.02 -19.23
N ASP A 118 -33.87 0.70 -19.26
CA ASP A 118 -35.02 0.07 -19.92
C ASP A 118 -36.31 0.31 -19.12
N ARG A 119 -36.21 0.33 -17.78
CA ARG A 119 -37.33 0.52 -16.84
C ARG A 119 -37.39 1.91 -16.21
N ARG A 120 -36.78 2.90 -16.87
CA ARG A 120 -36.68 4.29 -16.36
C ARG A 120 -38.04 4.94 -16.06
N GLY A 121 -39.12 4.49 -16.70
CA GLY A 121 -40.49 4.97 -16.45
C GLY A 121 -41.14 4.42 -15.18
N ASP A 122 -40.67 3.27 -14.69
CA ASP A 122 -41.23 2.59 -13.51
C ASP A 122 -40.66 3.19 -12.20
N ILE A 123 -39.44 3.75 -12.29
CA ILE A 123 -38.70 4.29 -11.15
C ILE A 123 -39.22 5.66 -10.75
N LYS A 124 -40.19 5.66 -9.84
CA LYS A 124 -40.80 6.89 -9.29
C LYS A 124 -40.34 7.21 -7.87
N THR A 125 -39.82 6.23 -7.13
CA THR A 125 -39.47 6.39 -5.71
C THR A 125 -38.21 5.61 -5.36
N THR A 126 -37.50 6.03 -4.32
CA THR A 126 -36.28 5.37 -3.82
C THR A 126 -36.52 3.90 -3.42
N VAL A 127 -37.71 3.58 -2.90
CA VAL A 127 -38.12 2.23 -2.52
C VAL A 127 -38.21 1.32 -3.76
N ASP A 128 -38.71 1.85 -4.87
CA ASP A 128 -38.83 1.10 -6.12
C ASP A 128 -37.45 0.79 -6.72
N THR A 129 -36.51 1.74 -6.64
CA THR A 129 -35.10 1.48 -7.01
C THR A 129 -34.49 0.35 -6.18
N GLN A 130 -34.83 0.26 -4.88
CA GLN A 130 -34.34 -0.82 -4.02
C GLN A 130 -34.97 -2.17 -4.37
N GLY A 131 -36.26 -2.21 -4.71
CA GLY A 131 -36.94 -3.42 -5.20
C GLY A 131 -36.28 -3.94 -6.47
N MET A 132 -36.12 -3.08 -7.47
CA MET A 132 -35.46 -3.40 -8.72
C MET A 132 -34.01 -3.86 -8.52
N ALA A 133 -33.25 -3.26 -7.59
CA ALA A 133 -31.89 -3.70 -7.30
C ALA A 133 -31.84 -5.14 -6.75
N LYS A 134 -32.83 -5.55 -5.94
CA LYS A 134 -32.94 -6.94 -5.46
C LYS A 134 -33.27 -7.91 -6.59
N GLU A 135 -34.20 -7.54 -7.47
CA GLU A 135 -34.56 -8.33 -8.65
C GLU A 135 -33.38 -8.45 -9.63
N ALA A 136 -32.66 -7.35 -9.87
CA ALA A 136 -31.46 -7.34 -10.69
C ALA A 136 -30.36 -8.24 -10.11
N ALA A 137 -30.18 -8.23 -8.79
CA ALA A 137 -29.22 -9.12 -8.14
C ALA A 137 -29.63 -10.60 -8.28
N ALA A 138 -30.92 -10.92 -8.11
CA ALA A 138 -31.44 -12.28 -8.29
C ALA A 138 -31.24 -12.77 -9.73
N THR A 139 -31.62 -11.96 -10.72
CA THR A 139 -31.45 -12.28 -12.15
C THR A 139 -29.97 -12.42 -12.53
N TRP A 140 -29.11 -11.51 -12.06
CA TRP A 140 -27.66 -11.60 -12.29
C TRP A 140 -27.06 -12.87 -11.67
N ASN A 141 -27.51 -13.30 -10.49
CA ASN A 141 -27.03 -14.53 -9.88
C ASN A 141 -27.50 -15.77 -10.66
N GLY A 142 -28.69 -15.73 -11.25
CA GLY A 142 -29.21 -16.79 -12.14
C GLY A 142 -28.54 -16.87 -13.51
N PHE A 143 -27.86 -15.81 -13.98
CA PHE A 143 -27.17 -15.82 -15.26
C PHE A 143 -25.97 -16.79 -15.28
N THR A 144 -25.87 -17.52 -16.39
CA THR A 144 -24.72 -18.38 -16.68
C THR A 144 -23.48 -17.54 -16.99
N LEU A 145 -22.29 -18.15 -16.90
CA LEU A 145 -21.04 -17.45 -17.19
C LEU A 145 -21.06 -16.85 -18.61
N ALA A 146 -21.61 -17.57 -19.60
CA ALA A 146 -21.72 -17.12 -20.98
C ALA A 146 -22.57 -15.83 -21.12
N GLN A 147 -23.65 -15.70 -20.36
CA GLN A 147 -24.49 -14.50 -20.36
C GLN A 147 -23.79 -13.30 -19.69
N LYS A 148 -22.86 -13.57 -18.75
CA LYS A 148 -22.07 -12.54 -18.07
C LYS A 148 -20.85 -12.08 -18.88
N GLN A 149 -20.32 -12.93 -19.76
CA GLN A 149 -19.14 -12.63 -20.60
C GLN A 149 -19.21 -11.28 -21.34
N PRO A 150 -20.29 -10.90 -22.05
CA PRO A 150 -20.34 -9.61 -22.74
C PRO A 150 -20.14 -8.43 -21.77
N TYR A 151 -20.71 -8.49 -20.57
CA TYR A 151 -20.51 -7.46 -19.55
C TYR A 151 -19.08 -7.42 -19.02
N TYR A 152 -18.41 -8.56 -18.88
CA TYR A 152 -17.00 -8.58 -18.49
C TYR A 152 -16.12 -7.96 -19.58
N ASN A 153 -16.35 -8.30 -20.85
CA ASN A 153 -15.62 -7.73 -21.98
C ASN A 153 -15.79 -6.20 -22.05
N GLU A 154 -17.02 -5.70 -21.86
CA GLU A 154 -17.28 -4.25 -21.81
C GLU A 154 -16.57 -3.58 -20.63
N VAL A 155 -16.57 -4.19 -19.44
CA VAL A 155 -15.83 -3.67 -18.28
C VAL A 155 -14.34 -3.60 -18.58
N GLU A 156 -13.76 -4.58 -19.26
CA GLU A 156 -12.35 -4.57 -19.64
C GLU A 156 -12.02 -3.42 -20.60
N VAL A 157 -12.88 -3.16 -21.58
CA VAL A 157 -12.73 -2.00 -22.47
C VAL A 157 -12.81 -0.69 -21.68
N LEU A 158 -13.79 -0.56 -20.78
CA LEU A 158 -13.95 0.63 -19.94
C LEU A 158 -12.80 0.81 -18.95
N LYS A 159 -12.20 -0.26 -18.45
CA LYS A 159 -11.01 -0.23 -17.60
C LYS A 159 -9.81 0.34 -18.36
N LYS A 160 -9.56 -0.14 -19.58
CA LYS A 160 -8.47 0.37 -20.43
C LYS A 160 -8.65 1.87 -20.71
N GLN A 161 -9.86 2.29 -21.12
CA GLN A 161 -10.17 3.71 -21.32
C GLN A 161 -10.03 4.54 -20.04
N TYR A 162 -10.37 3.99 -18.87
CA TYR A 162 -10.18 4.66 -17.59
C TYR A 162 -8.70 4.84 -17.25
N GLU A 163 -7.87 3.82 -17.50
CA GLU A 163 -6.43 3.87 -17.26
C GLU A 163 -5.75 4.93 -18.14
N GLU A 164 -6.12 5.00 -19.43
CA GLU A 164 -5.67 6.06 -20.35
C GLU A 164 -6.07 7.45 -19.84
N LYS A 165 -7.35 7.66 -19.52
CA LYS A 165 -7.84 8.94 -18.96
C LYS A 165 -7.18 9.29 -17.65
N LEU A 166 -6.92 8.31 -16.79
CA LEU A 166 -6.25 8.52 -15.51
C LEU A 166 -4.79 8.93 -15.73
N HIS A 167 -4.10 8.28 -16.66
CA HIS A 167 -2.73 8.62 -17.03
C HIS A 167 -2.65 10.05 -17.59
N ASP A 168 -3.53 10.42 -18.52
CA ASP A 168 -3.56 11.76 -19.09
C ASP A 168 -3.95 12.84 -18.08
N TYR A 169 -4.88 12.52 -17.18
CA TYR A 169 -5.17 13.38 -16.02
C TYR A 169 -3.90 13.65 -15.21
N TRP A 170 -3.10 12.62 -14.88
CA TRP A 170 -1.89 12.82 -14.08
C TRP A 170 -0.73 13.49 -14.82
N LYS A 171 -0.72 13.51 -16.15
CA LYS A 171 0.23 14.32 -16.95
C LYS A 171 -0.11 15.81 -16.89
N THR A 172 -1.41 16.13 -16.96
CA THR A 172 -1.91 17.51 -17.07
C THR A 172 -2.27 18.14 -15.72
N ALA A 173 -2.57 17.34 -14.70
CA ALA A 173 -3.04 17.82 -13.41
C ALA A 173 -1.99 18.65 -12.68
N SER A 174 -2.37 19.89 -12.33
CA SER A 174 -1.56 20.75 -11.46
C SER A 174 -1.46 20.16 -10.03
N PRO A 175 -0.27 20.16 -9.41
CA PRO A 175 -0.09 19.77 -8.02
C PRO A 175 -0.98 20.55 -7.05
N GLU A 176 -1.32 21.80 -7.35
CA GLU A 176 -2.18 22.64 -6.51
C GLU A 176 -3.63 22.16 -6.51
N THR A 177 -4.17 21.81 -7.68
CA THR A 177 -5.51 21.24 -7.82
C THR A 177 -5.62 19.95 -7.02
N VAL A 178 -4.62 19.07 -7.11
CA VAL A 178 -4.56 17.83 -6.34
C VAL A 178 -4.50 18.10 -4.84
N ARG A 179 -3.76 19.13 -4.37
CA ARG A 179 -3.76 19.55 -2.96
C ARG A 179 -5.14 20.02 -2.51
N LYS A 180 -5.84 20.85 -3.30
CA LYS A 180 -7.20 21.33 -3.00
C LYS A 180 -8.20 20.17 -2.89
N ILE A 181 -8.17 19.23 -3.85
CA ILE A 181 -9.01 18.01 -3.84
C ILE A 181 -8.73 17.20 -2.56
N ASN A 182 -7.46 17.02 -2.20
CA ASN A 182 -7.06 16.24 -1.04
C ASN A 182 -7.42 16.92 0.29
N ALA A 183 -7.33 18.24 0.39
CA ALA A 183 -7.80 19.00 1.54
C ALA A 183 -9.30 18.78 1.77
N ARG A 184 -10.09 18.76 0.68
CA ARG A 184 -11.51 18.45 0.76
C ARG A 184 -11.77 17.00 1.16
N ARG A 185 -11.06 16.03 0.57
CA ARG A 185 -11.20 14.62 0.96
C ARG A 185 -10.89 14.39 2.43
N LYS A 186 -9.86 15.06 2.97
CA LYS A 186 -9.54 15.04 4.40
C LYS A 186 -10.71 15.57 5.25
N HIS A 187 -11.33 16.67 4.82
CA HIS A 187 -12.52 17.21 5.49
C HIS A 187 -13.72 16.25 5.42
N ASP A 188 -13.91 15.55 4.30
CA ASP A 188 -14.96 14.54 4.13
C ASP A 188 -14.61 13.19 4.79
N GLY A 189 -13.51 13.09 5.54
CA GLY A 189 -13.04 11.84 6.17
C GLY A 189 -12.56 10.76 5.19
N ARG A 190 -12.26 11.13 3.95
CA ARG A 190 -11.81 10.23 2.87
C ARG A 190 -10.30 10.24 2.71
N ASN A 191 -9.77 9.12 2.21
CA ASN A 191 -8.34 8.97 1.93
C ASN A 191 -7.85 9.92 0.83
N LYS A 192 -6.60 10.36 1.00
CA LYS A 192 -5.88 11.22 0.06
C LYS A 192 -5.63 10.47 -1.26
N ILE A 193 -5.82 11.16 -2.37
CA ILE A 193 -5.41 10.71 -3.70
C ILE A 193 -3.92 10.97 -3.87
N HIS A 194 -3.22 9.94 -4.30
CA HIS A 194 -1.82 10.01 -4.69
C HIS A 194 -1.73 9.80 -6.20
N ARG A 195 -0.80 10.52 -6.82
CA ARG A 195 -0.39 10.24 -8.19
C ARG A 195 0.22 8.83 -8.22
N PRO A 196 -0.17 7.96 -9.17
CA PRO A 196 0.50 6.67 -9.34
C PRO A 196 1.96 6.91 -9.71
N HIS A 197 2.85 6.09 -9.16
CA HIS A 197 4.26 6.14 -9.49
C HIS A 197 4.43 5.86 -10.99
N GLN A 198 5.16 6.73 -11.69
CA GLN A 198 5.53 6.53 -13.09
C GLN A 198 6.94 5.91 -13.15
N GLU A 199 7.21 5.08 -14.15
CA GLU A 199 8.55 4.50 -14.40
C GLU A 199 9.62 5.61 -14.49
N ASN A 200 9.26 6.70 -15.16
CA ASN A 200 10.10 7.89 -15.36
C ASN A 200 10.04 8.90 -14.20
N ASP A 201 9.44 8.55 -13.04
CA ASP A 201 9.59 9.37 -11.84
C ASP A 201 11.05 9.22 -11.37
N ASN A 202 11.93 10.06 -11.92
CA ASN A 202 13.35 10.07 -11.65
C ASN A 202 13.61 10.34 -10.16
N LYS A 203 13.79 9.25 -9.42
CA LYS A 203 14.00 9.29 -7.97
C LYS A 203 15.29 10.05 -7.69
N ARG A 204 15.25 10.85 -6.63
CA ARG A 204 16.47 11.48 -6.12
C ARG A 204 17.51 10.39 -5.80
N PRO A 205 18.79 10.62 -6.11
CA PRO A 205 19.85 9.70 -5.75
C PRO A 205 19.85 9.42 -4.24
N LYS A 206 20.11 8.17 -3.89
CA LYS A 206 20.21 7.75 -2.49
C LYS A 206 21.42 8.45 -1.86
N GLY A 207 21.21 9.06 -0.69
CA GLY A 207 22.29 9.69 0.07
C GLY A 207 23.39 8.69 0.48
N PRO A 208 24.59 9.17 0.86
CA PRO A 208 25.76 8.32 1.13
C PRO A 208 25.48 7.21 2.15
N PHE A 209 24.82 7.55 3.26
CA PHE A 209 24.45 6.59 4.31
C PHE A 209 23.48 5.50 3.83
N PHE A 210 22.53 5.83 2.95
CA PHE A 210 21.58 4.84 2.43
C PHE A 210 22.25 3.86 1.47
N ARG A 211 23.25 4.32 0.71
CA ARG A 211 24.12 3.43 -0.09
C ARG A 211 24.93 2.50 0.81
N PHE A 212 25.46 3.03 1.91
CA PHE A 212 26.13 2.21 2.91
C PHE A 212 25.21 1.18 3.57
N ILE A 213 23.96 1.54 3.92
CA ILE A 213 22.99 0.58 4.46
C ILE A 213 22.74 -0.57 3.48
N GLU A 214 22.70 -0.31 2.18
CA GLU A 214 22.51 -1.35 1.16
C GLU A 214 23.67 -2.34 1.15
N ASN A 215 24.90 -1.85 1.19
CA ASN A 215 26.09 -2.69 1.32
C ASN A 215 26.13 -3.42 2.67
N PHE A 216 25.77 -2.74 3.76
CA PHE A 216 25.74 -3.34 5.10
C PHE A 216 24.69 -4.45 5.20
N ARG A 217 23.53 -4.30 4.58
CA ARG A 217 22.50 -5.36 4.49
C ARG A 217 22.98 -6.60 3.73
N GLN A 218 23.91 -6.43 2.80
CA GLN A 218 24.51 -7.54 2.05
C GLN A 218 25.67 -8.20 2.81
N SER A 219 26.34 -7.46 3.70
CA SER A 219 27.39 -8.00 4.57
C SER A 219 26.87 -9.06 5.53
N ASP A 220 27.75 -9.95 5.98
CA ASP A 220 27.42 -11.05 6.89
C ASP A 220 26.77 -10.55 8.19
N ASP A 221 27.27 -9.45 8.74
CA ASP A 221 26.71 -8.80 9.92
C ASP A 221 25.24 -8.37 9.70
N GLY A 222 24.97 -7.76 8.55
CA GLY A 222 23.62 -7.31 8.20
C GLY A 222 22.66 -8.47 7.94
N ARG A 223 23.15 -9.53 7.28
CA ARG A 223 22.38 -10.77 7.05
C ARG A 223 22.07 -11.48 8.36
N ALA A 224 23.04 -11.63 9.26
CA ALA A 224 22.85 -12.25 10.56
C ALA A 224 21.79 -11.52 11.41
N ILE A 225 21.81 -10.19 11.42
CA ILE A 225 20.78 -9.40 12.15
C ILE A 225 19.40 -9.52 11.49
N GLN A 226 19.35 -9.63 10.16
CA GLN A 226 18.11 -9.82 9.42
C GLN A 226 17.50 -11.21 9.68
N GLU A 227 18.34 -12.25 9.70
CA GLU A 227 17.97 -13.64 10.00
C GLU A 227 17.53 -13.84 11.45
N ALA A 228 18.14 -13.11 12.39
CA ALA A 228 17.69 -13.07 13.79
C ALA A 228 16.25 -12.54 13.96
N GLY A 229 15.67 -11.93 12.91
CA GLY A 229 14.26 -11.60 12.84
C GLY A 229 13.81 -10.58 13.88
N ALA A 230 12.62 -10.78 14.45
CA ALA A 230 12.07 -9.88 15.48
C ALA A 230 12.66 -10.23 16.85
N THR A 231 13.47 -9.33 17.40
CA THR A 231 14.00 -9.44 18.77
C THR A 231 13.20 -8.55 19.72
N ALA A 232 13.45 -8.67 21.03
CA ALA A 232 12.87 -7.77 22.05
C ALA A 232 13.14 -6.27 21.77
N THR A 233 14.19 -5.96 21.00
CA THR A 233 14.56 -4.59 20.61
C THR A 233 13.92 -4.09 19.32
N GLY A 234 13.15 -4.93 18.62
CA GLY A 234 12.40 -4.57 17.41
C GLY A 234 12.58 -5.54 16.25
N ARG A 235 11.97 -5.21 15.11
CA ARG A 235 12.06 -5.99 13.86
C ARG A 235 13.51 -6.02 13.33
N GLY A 236 13.92 -7.12 12.71
CA GLY A 236 15.27 -7.31 12.14
C GLY A 236 15.74 -6.12 11.30
N ALA A 237 14.91 -5.63 10.37
CA ALA A 237 15.24 -4.46 9.55
C ALA A 237 15.49 -3.17 10.36
N VAL A 238 14.82 -2.99 11.51
CA VAL A 238 15.04 -1.85 12.42
C VAL A 238 16.37 -2.04 13.16
N ASN A 239 16.69 -3.27 13.55
CA ASN A 239 17.95 -3.60 14.22
C ASN A 239 19.15 -3.44 13.27
N VAL A 240 19.02 -3.86 12.00
CA VAL A 240 20.01 -3.62 10.94
C VAL A 240 20.25 -2.12 10.77
N ALA A 241 19.17 -1.31 10.68
CA ALA A 241 19.32 0.14 10.52
C ALA A 241 20.01 0.80 11.73
N ARG A 242 19.73 0.33 12.95
CA ARG A 242 20.38 0.80 14.17
C ARG A 242 21.88 0.48 14.17
N LYS A 243 22.25 -0.78 13.91
CA LYS A 243 23.66 -1.22 13.84
C LYS A 243 24.42 -0.56 12.68
N ALA A 244 23.79 -0.40 11.52
CA ALA A 244 24.35 0.36 10.42
C ALA A 244 24.60 1.83 10.81
N GLY A 245 23.69 2.45 11.56
CA GLY A 245 23.86 3.81 12.07
C GLY A 245 24.99 3.95 13.08
N GLU A 246 25.20 2.96 13.95
CA GLU A 246 26.35 2.90 14.87
C GLU A 246 27.66 2.81 14.07
N ARG A 247 27.74 1.87 13.12
CA ARG A 247 28.91 1.66 12.26
C ARG A 247 29.22 2.89 11.41
N TRP A 248 28.20 3.51 10.79
CA TRP A 248 28.38 4.73 10.00
C TRP A 248 28.93 5.89 10.83
N ARG A 249 28.53 6.04 12.10
CA ARG A 249 29.09 7.08 12.97
C ARG A 249 30.53 6.78 13.35
N ALA A 250 30.86 5.52 13.61
CA ALA A 250 32.21 5.08 13.97
C ALA A 250 33.21 5.08 12.80
N MET A 251 32.74 5.05 11.55
CA MET A 251 33.61 5.07 10.37
C MET A 251 34.36 6.40 10.22
N SER A 252 35.62 6.30 9.74
CA SER A 252 36.46 7.45 9.43
C SER A 252 35.96 8.21 8.19
N ALA A 253 36.51 9.40 7.95
CA ALA A 253 36.16 10.18 6.75
C ALA A 253 36.59 9.46 5.46
N SER A 254 37.73 8.74 5.47
CA SER A 254 38.20 7.96 4.33
C SER A 254 37.29 6.78 4.01
N ASP A 255 36.76 6.08 5.02
CA ASP A 255 35.84 4.96 4.79
C ASP A 255 34.49 5.42 4.22
N LYS A 256 34.12 6.68 4.49
CA LYS A 256 32.90 7.32 3.98
C LYS A 256 33.08 7.91 2.58
N ALA A 257 34.31 8.26 2.21
CA ALA A 257 34.65 8.89 0.93
C ALA A 257 34.02 8.19 -0.29
N PRO A 258 34.14 6.86 -0.49
CA PRO A 258 33.55 6.21 -1.67
C PRO A 258 32.02 6.36 -1.75
N TYR A 259 31.34 6.41 -0.61
CA TYR A 259 29.88 6.62 -0.56
C TYR A 259 29.49 8.06 -0.87
N VAL A 260 30.31 9.03 -0.43
CA VAL A 260 30.10 10.46 -0.68
C VAL A 260 30.35 10.78 -2.15
N GLU A 261 31.45 10.31 -2.72
CA GLU A 261 31.79 10.48 -4.14
C GLU A 261 30.73 9.85 -5.05
N ALA A 262 30.32 8.60 -4.75
CA ALA A 262 29.27 7.94 -5.51
C ALA A 262 27.91 8.69 -5.44
N TYR A 263 27.63 9.36 -4.33
CA TYR A 263 26.46 10.23 -4.21
C TYR A 263 26.64 11.52 -5.02
N GLN A 264 27.79 12.16 -4.95
CA GLN A 264 28.07 13.39 -5.71
C GLN A 264 27.90 13.14 -7.21
N LYS A 265 28.52 12.08 -7.75
CA LYS A 265 28.35 11.69 -9.16
C LYS A 265 26.89 11.44 -9.53
N ALA A 266 26.18 10.64 -8.74
CA ALA A 266 24.77 10.37 -9.02
C ALA A 266 23.90 11.65 -8.90
N ASN A 267 24.26 12.57 -8.00
CA ASN A 267 23.56 13.84 -7.83
C ASN A 267 23.83 14.82 -8.97
N THR A 268 25.06 14.88 -9.51
CA THR A 268 25.35 15.68 -10.71
C THR A 268 24.61 15.14 -11.92
N ASP A 269 24.60 13.82 -12.11
CA ASP A 269 23.87 13.18 -13.21
C ASP A 269 22.35 13.44 -13.08
N TRP A 270 21.83 13.38 -11.85
CA TRP A 270 20.43 13.68 -11.59
C TRP A 270 20.10 15.17 -11.80
N GLN A 271 20.95 16.10 -11.35
CA GLN A 271 20.76 17.53 -11.57
C GLN A 271 20.84 17.92 -13.05
N ALA A 272 21.78 17.34 -13.81
CA ALA A 272 21.91 17.56 -15.25
C ALA A 272 20.62 17.15 -16.00
N ASN A 273 20.01 16.04 -15.59
CA ASN A 273 18.73 15.58 -16.12
C ASN A 273 17.50 16.34 -15.56
N HIS A 274 17.68 17.21 -14.55
CA HIS A 274 16.60 17.91 -13.84
C HIS A 274 16.99 19.35 -13.45
N PRO A 275 17.15 20.27 -14.42
CA PRO A 275 17.35 21.67 -14.08
C PRO A 275 16.15 22.17 -13.26
N SER A 276 16.43 22.76 -12.10
CA SER A 276 15.40 23.38 -11.28
C SER A 276 14.68 24.44 -12.11
N LYS A 277 13.35 24.46 -12.06
CA LYS A 277 12.49 25.45 -12.73
C LYS A 277 12.80 26.93 -12.39
N SER A 278 13.73 27.18 -11.46
CA SER A 278 14.26 28.50 -11.11
C SER A 278 15.44 28.96 -11.97
N ALA A 279 15.97 28.12 -12.87
CA ALA A 279 17.11 28.47 -13.75
C ALA A 279 16.68 28.91 -15.16
N SER A 280 15.36 28.95 -15.43
CA SER A 280 14.78 29.45 -16.68
C SER A 280 13.94 30.69 -16.38
N LEU A 281 14.62 31.79 -16.07
CA LEU A 281 14.10 33.16 -16.12
C LEU A 281 15.15 34.01 -16.82
#